data_AF-A0AAV7GTG7-F1
#
_entry.id   AF-A0AAV7GTG7-F1
#
_cell.length_a   1.000
_cell.length_b   1.000
_cell.length_c   1.000
_cell.angle_alpha   90.00
_cell.angle_beta   90.00
_cell.angle_gamma   90.00
#
_symmetry.space_group_name_H-M   'P 1'
#
loop_
_entity.id
_entity.type
_entity.pdbx_description
1 polymer ?
#
loop_
_entity_poly.entity_id
_entity_poly.type
_entity_poly.pdbx_seq_one_letter_code
_entity_poly.pdbx_strand_id
1 'polypeptide(L)'
;MFFRHQILTTQQELKLDYYFNNQPYAFASIHFQGTQFGFIPSPAIASFSSRGPSRMNGGIIKPDVLASGVNILGACPRDVGPNPNPLATHTFNFESGTYMATPHVSGIVALVRSKHRWWTPAEIISVIVTTVVDSWTTVGDLIADDNSYKTAGIYAMGASQVNPTMAMDPGLVFGLTLNDYIGYLCGLGYNDQEVSLTIGKQISCNGVQYLTASQLNYPSIAINLTRSVTSQTVSRTVKNVGDARARRGNNLSLHL
;
A
#
# COMPACT_ATOMS: atom_id res chain seq x y z
N MET A 1 -3.83 2.22 34.49
CA MET A 1 -4.90 1.25 34.86
C MET A 1 -5.05 0.31 33.68
N PHE A 2 -4.57 -0.95 33.78
CA PHE A 2 -4.80 -1.94 32.72
C PHE A 2 -6.25 -2.39 32.82
N PHE A 3 -7.09 -1.85 31.95
CA PHE A 3 -8.45 -2.33 31.78
C PHE A 3 -8.38 -3.76 31.23
N ARG A 4 -8.64 -4.78 32.07
CA ARG A 4 -8.74 -6.18 31.64
C ARG A 4 -10.01 -6.37 30.81
N HIS A 5 -9.89 -6.21 29.50
CA HIS A 5 -11.01 -6.38 28.55
C HIS A 5 -10.59 -7.34 27.44
N GLN A 6 -11.56 -8.07 26.92
CA GLN A 6 -11.42 -8.94 25.76
C GLN A 6 -12.53 -8.55 24.78
N ILE A 7 -12.17 -8.30 23.53
CA ILE A 7 -13.15 -8.07 22.47
C ILE A 7 -13.62 -9.46 22.00
N LEU A 8 -14.94 -9.64 21.97
CA LEU A 8 -15.59 -10.89 21.57
C LEU A 8 -16.16 -10.76 20.17
N THR A 9 -16.23 -11.86 19.44
CA THR A 9 -17.05 -11.91 18.22
C THR A 9 -18.53 -11.94 18.58
N THR A 10 -19.41 -11.55 17.66
CA THR A 10 -20.87 -11.60 17.87
C THR A 10 -21.35 -13.00 18.27
N GLN A 11 -20.73 -14.06 17.73
CA GLN A 11 -21.07 -15.43 18.09
C GLN A 11 -20.64 -15.79 19.53
N GLN A 12 -19.50 -15.27 19.99
CA GLN A 12 -19.05 -15.46 21.36
C GLN A 12 -19.93 -14.68 22.34
N GLU A 13 -20.31 -13.45 21.99
CA GLU A 13 -21.24 -12.61 22.76
C GLU A 13 -22.58 -13.32 22.97
N LEU A 14 -23.21 -13.83 21.90
CA LEU A 14 -24.48 -14.57 22.00
C LEU A 14 -24.39 -15.81 22.91
N LYS A 15 -23.25 -16.52 22.88
CA LYS A 15 -23.03 -17.66 23.78
C LYS A 15 -22.87 -17.22 25.22
N LEU A 16 -22.21 -16.09 25.45
CA LEU A 16 -22.01 -15.52 26.77
C LEU A 16 -23.34 -15.05 27.36
N ASP A 17 -24.15 -14.33 26.58
CA ASP A 17 -25.49 -13.88 26.96
C ASP A 17 -26.40 -15.06 27.30
N TYR A 18 -26.38 -16.09 26.46
CA TYR A 18 -27.12 -17.32 26.73
C TYR A 18 -26.69 -17.95 28.07
N TYR A 19 -25.38 -18.03 28.34
CA TYR A 19 -24.86 -18.58 29.59
C TYR A 19 -25.33 -17.76 30.82
N PHE A 20 -25.17 -16.43 30.78
CA PHE A 20 -25.54 -15.56 31.89
C PHE A 20 -27.05 -15.53 32.17
N ASN A 21 -27.89 -15.63 31.12
CA ASN A 21 -29.35 -15.62 31.27
C ASN A 21 -29.92 -16.94 31.80
N ASN A 22 -29.17 -18.05 31.73
CA ASN A 22 -29.68 -19.38 32.07
C ASN A 22 -28.99 -20.03 33.29
N GLN A 23 -28.09 -19.32 33.99
CA GLN A 23 -27.37 -19.85 35.14
C GLN A 23 -27.47 -18.89 36.34
N PRO A 24 -28.24 -19.23 37.39
CA PRO A 24 -28.19 -18.46 38.63
C PRO A 24 -26.76 -18.56 39.21
N TYR A 25 -26.11 -17.42 39.43
CA TYR A 25 -24.71 -17.27 39.88
C TYR A 25 -23.62 -17.56 38.82
N ALA A 26 -23.89 -17.20 37.56
CA ALA A 26 -22.88 -17.24 36.49
C ALA A 26 -21.61 -16.42 36.82
N PHE A 27 -20.43 -16.99 36.54
CA PHE A 27 -19.13 -16.32 36.67
C PHE A 27 -18.24 -16.66 35.46
N ALA A 28 -17.26 -15.81 35.18
CA ALA A 28 -16.31 -15.99 34.08
C ALA A 28 -14.90 -15.58 34.51
N SER A 29 -13.90 -16.20 33.88
CA SER A 29 -12.48 -15.87 34.05
C SER A 29 -11.85 -15.52 32.69
N ILE A 30 -11.00 -14.48 32.69
CA ILE A 30 -10.21 -14.08 31.52
C ILE A 30 -8.81 -14.62 31.70
N HIS A 31 -8.37 -15.51 30.80
CA HIS A 31 -7.03 -16.07 30.76
C HIS A 31 -6.23 -15.45 29.61
N PHE A 32 -5.09 -14.83 29.93
CA PHE A 32 -4.20 -14.24 28.93
C PHE A 32 -3.23 -15.31 28.41
N GLN A 33 -3.34 -15.63 27.12
CA GLN A 33 -2.50 -16.63 26.44
C GLN A 33 -1.26 -16.01 25.76
N GLY A 34 -1.02 -14.72 25.94
CA GLY A 34 0.06 -14.00 25.25
C GLY A 34 -0.17 -13.84 23.74
N THR A 35 0.89 -13.55 23.01
CA THR A 35 0.88 -13.40 21.54
C THR A 35 0.76 -14.77 20.88
N GLN A 36 -0.21 -14.91 19.97
CA GLN A 36 -0.40 -16.11 19.16
C GLN A 36 0.03 -15.84 17.72
N PHE A 37 0.65 -16.83 17.08
CA PHE A 37 1.10 -16.78 15.69
C PHE A 37 0.30 -17.76 14.83
N GLY A 38 0.35 -17.60 13.51
CA GLY A 38 -0.35 -18.48 12.57
C GLY A 38 -1.82 -18.14 12.35
N PHE A 39 -2.21 -16.88 12.56
CA PHE A 39 -3.54 -16.40 12.17
C PHE A 39 -3.71 -16.48 10.65
N ILE A 40 -4.85 -17.02 10.20
CA ILE A 40 -5.23 -17.14 8.79
C ILE A 40 -6.60 -16.47 8.63
N PRO A 41 -6.78 -15.56 7.65
CA PRO A 41 -5.83 -15.17 6.61
C PRO A 41 -4.74 -14.19 7.09
N SER A 42 -3.52 -14.34 6.59
CA SER A 42 -2.41 -13.41 6.81
C SER A 42 -1.49 -13.37 5.58
N PRO A 43 -1.21 -12.19 5.00
CA PRO A 43 -1.69 -10.87 5.43
C PRO A 43 -3.18 -10.66 5.12
N ALA A 44 -3.77 -9.63 5.75
CA ALA A 44 -5.11 -9.12 5.47
C ALA A 44 -5.10 -7.59 5.47
N ILE A 45 -5.99 -6.98 4.68
CA ILE A 45 -6.18 -5.53 4.66
C ILE A 45 -7.00 -5.14 5.88
N ALA A 46 -6.41 -4.30 6.74
CA ALA A 46 -7.10 -3.79 7.92
C ALA A 46 -8.38 -3.03 7.55
N SER A 47 -9.44 -3.22 8.33
CA SER A 47 -10.73 -2.54 8.14
C SER A 47 -10.62 -1.01 8.10
N PHE A 48 -9.65 -0.42 8.80
CA PHE A 48 -9.41 1.04 8.79
C PHE A 48 -8.57 1.57 7.61
N SER A 49 -7.92 0.72 6.81
CA SER A 49 -7.03 1.17 5.72
C SER A 49 -7.83 1.97 4.67
N SER A 50 -7.33 3.08 4.13
CA SER A 50 -8.10 3.76 3.07
C SER A 50 -8.09 2.94 1.77
N ARG A 51 -9.21 2.96 1.03
CA ARG A 51 -9.34 2.30 -0.29
C ARG A 51 -9.44 3.34 -1.41
N GLY A 52 -8.93 2.98 -2.58
CA GLY A 52 -9.11 3.73 -3.82
C GLY A 52 -10.50 3.50 -4.46
N PRO A 53 -10.69 4.00 -5.69
CA PRO A 53 -9.74 4.79 -6.47
C PRO A 53 -9.53 6.19 -5.88
N SER A 54 -8.36 6.80 -6.18
CA SER A 54 -8.17 8.22 -5.89
C SER A 54 -9.03 9.06 -6.83
N ARG A 55 -9.68 10.08 -6.29
CA ARG A 55 -10.54 11.00 -7.05
C ARG A 55 -9.77 12.11 -7.76
N MET A 56 -8.46 12.24 -7.49
CA MET A 56 -7.66 13.41 -7.90
C MET A 56 -6.55 13.08 -8.89
N ASN A 57 -6.25 11.81 -9.15
CA ASN A 57 -5.08 11.40 -9.94
C ASN A 57 -5.42 10.88 -11.35
N GLY A 58 -6.64 11.15 -11.84
CA GLY A 58 -7.08 10.76 -13.19
C GLY A 58 -7.16 9.25 -13.44
N GLY A 59 -7.09 8.41 -12.40
CA GLY A 59 -7.26 6.96 -12.52
C GLY A 59 -6.01 6.11 -12.27
N ILE A 60 -4.89 6.69 -11.79
CA ILE A 60 -3.76 5.88 -11.32
C ILE A 60 -4.21 5.05 -10.10
N ILE A 61 -3.91 3.75 -10.08
CA ILE A 61 -4.31 2.86 -8.99
C ILE A 61 -3.67 3.32 -7.67
N LYS A 62 -4.48 3.39 -6.61
CA LYS A 62 -4.04 3.63 -5.24
C LYS A 62 -4.83 2.73 -4.26
N PRO A 63 -4.20 2.27 -3.15
CA PRO A 63 -2.78 2.44 -2.80
C PRO A 63 -1.84 1.71 -3.76
N ASP A 64 -0.53 1.97 -3.69
CA ASP A 64 0.44 1.31 -4.57
C ASP A 64 0.79 -0.10 -4.12
N VAL A 65 1.00 -0.28 -2.81
CA VAL A 65 1.46 -1.54 -2.18
C VAL A 65 0.88 -1.72 -0.79
N LEU A 66 0.96 -2.96 -0.30
CA LEU A 66 0.61 -3.35 1.07
C LEU A 66 1.88 -3.55 1.93
N ALA A 67 1.81 -3.17 3.19
CA ALA A 67 2.85 -3.45 4.19
C ALA A 67 2.25 -3.64 5.59
N SER A 68 3.03 -4.21 6.51
CA SER A 68 2.61 -4.49 7.87
C SER A 68 2.31 -3.20 8.65
N GLY A 69 1.08 -3.05 9.12
CA GLY A 69 0.64 -1.85 9.85
C GLY A 69 -0.33 -2.13 11.00
N VAL A 70 -0.57 -3.39 11.37
CA VAL A 70 -1.46 -3.76 12.48
C VAL A 70 -0.63 -4.44 13.56
N ASN A 71 -0.83 -4.02 14.81
CA ASN A 71 -0.13 -4.54 15.99
C ASN A 71 1.41 -4.53 15.80
N ILE A 72 1.93 -3.39 15.37
CA ILE A 72 3.37 -3.17 15.22
C ILE A 72 3.95 -2.70 16.54
N LEU A 73 4.98 -3.41 17.03
CA LEU A 73 5.74 -3.00 18.20
C LEU A 73 6.75 -1.93 17.79
N GLY A 74 6.64 -0.74 18.39
CA GLY A 74 7.55 0.38 18.16
C GLY A 74 8.00 1.04 19.45
N ALA A 75 9.11 1.77 19.41
CA ALA A 75 9.56 2.57 20.54
C ALA A 75 8.55 3.70 20.80
N CYS A 76 8.18 3.89 22.07
CA CYS A 76 7.21 4.88 22.50
C CYS A 76 7.69 5.55 23.79
N PRO A 77 7.84 6.89 23.82
CA PRO A 77 8.22 7.57 25.06
C PRO A 77 7.12 7.42 26.12
N ARG A 78 7.54 7.25 27.38
CA ARG A 78 6.63 6.95 28.51
C ARG A 78 5.55 8.01 28.74
N ASP A 79 5.89 9.27 28.49
CA ASP A 79 5.09 10.42 28.92
C ASP A 79 4.04 10.85 27.88
N VAL A 80 4.16 10.39 26.63
CA VAL A 80 3.31 10.81 25.50
C VAL A 80 2.73 9.65 24.69
N GLY A 81 2.91 8.42 25.16
CA GLY A 81 2.27 7.25 24.55
C GLY A 81 0.75 7.25 24.74
N PRO A 82 0.02 6.34 24.08
CA PRO A 82 -1.45 6.28 24.15
C PRO A 82 -1.98 5.93 25.54
N ASN A 83 -1.13 5.31 26.37
CA ASN A 83 -1.38 5.08 27.78
C ASN A 83 -0.26 5.75 28.60
N PRO A 84 -0.22 7.09 28.65
CA PRO A 84 0.83 7.80 29.36
C PRO A 84 0.72 7.42 30.83
N ASN A 85 1.74 6.74 31.34
CA ASN A 85 1.75 6.25 32.69
C ASN A 85 3.15 6.51 33.28
N PRO A 86 3.28 7.44 34.24
CA PRO A 86 4.55 7.73 34.89
C PRO A 86 5.19 6.52 35.57
N LEU A 87 4.39 5.49 35.89
CA LEU A 87 4.82 4.22 36.47
C LEU A 87 5.12 3.14 35.43
N ALA A 88 4.92 3.42 34.14
CA ALA A 88 5.27 2.50 33.06
C ALA A 88 6.79 2.34 32.98
N THR A 89 7.27 1.10 33.09
CA THR A 89 8.68 0.76 32.86
C THR A 89 8.98 0.44 31.39
N HIS A 90 7.96 0.32 30.54
CA HIS A 90 8.07 -0.06 29.14
C HIS A 90 8.28 1.17 28.24
N THR A 91 9.22 1.05 27.30
CA THR A 91 9.56 2.10 26.31
C THR A 91 9.13 1.71 24.88
N PHE A 92 8.22 0.74 24.78
CA PHE A 92 7.69 0.20 23.54
C PHE A 92 6.18 0.05 23.66
N ASN A 93 5.47 0.22 22.56
CA ASN A 93 4.04 -0.01 22.51
C ASN A 93 3.62 -0.69 21.19
N PHE A 94 2.50 -1.40 21.23
CA PHE A 94 1.84 -1.92 20.04
C PHE A 94 0.88 -0.88 19.49
N GLU A 95 0.97 -0.63 18.20
CA GLU A 95 0.12 0.32 17.51
C GLU A 95 -0.34 -0.22 16.16
N SER A 96 -1.46 0.33 15.70
CA SER A 96 -2.05 -0.03 14.41
C SER A 96 -2.39 1.22 13.60
N GLY A 97 -2.03 1.20 12.32
CA GLY A 97 -2.37 2.24 11.37
C GLY A 97 -1.52 2.18 10.11
N THR A 98 -1.98 2.85 9.07
CA THR A 98 -1.19 3.06 7.84
C THR A 98 0.10 3.84 8.14
N TYR A 99 0.09 4.68 9.17
CA TYR A 99 1.29 5.37 9.67
C TYR A 99 2.35 4.41 10.24
N MET A 100 1.99 3.17 10.61
CA MET A 100 2.94 2.11 10.96
C MET A 100 3.39 1.29 9.74
N ALA A 101 2.56 1.21 8.69
CA ALA A 101 2.96 0.61 7.42
C ALA A 101 3.95 1.48 6.63
N THR A 102 3.76 2.80 6.62
CA THR A 102 4.64 3.76 5.94
C THR A 102 6.12 3.61 6.29
N PRO A 103 6.56 3.60 7.57
CA PRO A 103 7.97 3.45 7.90
C PRO A 103 8.58 2.11 7.49
N HIS A 104 7.80 1.02 7.42
CA HIS A 104 8.28 -0.25 6.85
C HIS A 104 8.64 -0.07 5.38
N VAL A 105 7.75 0.53 4.57
CA VAL A 105 8.02 0.80 3.16
C VAL A 105 9.18 1.79 3.01
N SER A 106 9.24 2.84 3.84
CA SER A 106 10.36 3.79 3.84
C SER A 106 11.70 3.14 4.15
N GLY A 107 11.74 2.17 5.08
CA GLY A 107 12.94 1.40 5.39
C GLY A 107 13.39 0.54 4.19
N ILE A 108 12.45 -0.10 3.50
CA ILE A 108 12.75 -0.87 2.28
C ILE A 108 13.27 0.05 1.18
N VAL A 109 12.62 1.20 0.97
CA VAL A 109 13.06 2.23 0.03
C VAL A 109 14.47 2.70 0.35
N ALA A 110 14.81 2.91 1.62
CA ALA A 110 16.16 3.28 2.05
C ALA A 110 17.20 2.19 1.73
N LEU A 111 16.86 0.92 1.94
CA LEU A 111 17.73 -0.21 1.57
C LEU A 111 17.96 -0.28 0.05
N VAL A 112 16.90 -0.17 -0.75
CA VAL A 112 16.98 -0.15 -2.21
C VAL A 112 17.84 1.03 -2.67
N ARG A 113 17.61 2.23 -2.11
CA ARG A 113 18.41 3.44 -2.39
C ARG A 113 19.88 3.27 -2.01
N SER A 114 20.18 2.55 -0.93
CA SER A 114 21.56 2.33 -0.47
C SER A 114 22.37 1.48 -1.47
N LYS A 115 21.72 0.48 -2.08
CA LYS A 115 22.29 -0.37 -3.14
C LYS A 115 22.32 0.37 -4.49
N HIS A 116 21.24 1.07 -4.83
CA HIS A 116 21.03 1.73 -6.12
C HIS A 116 21.09 3.26 -6.00
N ARG A 117 22.28 3.77 -5.67
CA ARG A 117 22.51 5.20 -5.32
C ARG A 117 22.26 6.21 -6.45
N TRP A 118 22.03 5.76 -7.68
CA TRP A 118 21.77 6.63 -8.83
C TRP A 118 20.35 6.55 -9.35
N TRP A 119 19.51 5.68 -8.77
CA TRP A 119 18.13 5.58 -9.19
C TRP A 119 17.32 6.78 -8.75
N THR A 120 16.45 7.20 -9.65
CA THR A 120 15.42 8.22 -9.41
C THR A 120 14.35 7.70 -8.45
N PRO A 121 13.59 8.59 -7.78
CA PRO A 121 12.46 8.17 -6.96
C PRO A 121 11.44 7.32 -7.73
N ALA A 122 11.21 7.62 -9.01
CA ALA A 122 10.30 6.86 -9.86
C ALA A 122 10.79 5.43 -10.11
N GLU A 123 12.08 5.24 -10.40
CA GLU A 123 12.67 3.90 -10.54
C GLU A 123 12.58 3.10 -9.24
N ILE A 124 12.73 3.75 -8.07
CA ILE A 124 12.57 3.07 -6.78
C ILE A 124 11.10 2.70 -6.53
N ILE A 125 10.15 3.62 -6.76
CA ILE A 125 8.72 3.32 -6.66
C ILE A 125 8.37 2.15 -7.60
N SER A 126 8.89 2.17 -8.83
CA SER A 126 8.69 1.09 -9.80
C SER A 126 9.00 -0.27 -9.19
N VAL A 127 10.18 -0.44 -8.58
CA VAL A 127 10.60 -1.77 -8.11
C VAL A 127 9.81 -2.19 -6.88
N ILE A 128 9.48 -1.25 -5.99
CA ILE A 128 8.65 -1.54 -4.82
C ILE A 128 7.28 -2.08 -5.25
N VAL A 129 6.72 -1.54 -6.34
CA VAL A 129 5.42 -1.94 -6.87
C VAL A 129 5.50 -3.22 -7.71
N THR A 130 6.50 -3.37 -8.57
CA THR A 130 6.57 -4.50 -9.52
C THR A 130 7.13 -5.78 -8.94
N THR A 131 7.80 -5.73 -7.78
CA THR A 131 8.42 -6.90 -7.16
C THR A 131 7.70 -7.37 -5.90
N VAL A 132 6.42 -7.02 -5.72
CA VAL A 132 5.59 -7.49 -4.60
C VAL A 132 5.42 -9.02 -4.60
N VAL A 133 4.96 -9.58 -3.48
CA VAL A 133 4.57 -10.99 -3.41
C VAL A 133 3.36 -11.23 -4.30
N ASP A 134 3.44 -12.18 -5.22
CA ASP A 134 2.33 -12.55 -6.09
C ASP A 134 1.26 -13.28 -5.27
N SER A 135 0.18 -12.57 -4.93
CA SER A 135 -0.95 -13.12 -4.19
C SER A 135 -1.96 -13.83 -5.10
N TRP A 136 -1.77 -13.82 -6.42
CA TRP A 136 -2.75 -14.33 -7.40
C TRP A 136 -2.44 -15.74 -7.89
N THR A 137 -1.24 -16.26 -7.63
CA THR A 137 -0.76 -17.52 -8.21
C THR A 137 -1.15 -18.79 -7.46
N THR A 138 -1.65 -18.70 -6.22
CA THR A 138 -2.07 -19.88 -5.45
C THR A 138 -3.48 -19.70 -4.92
N VAL A 139 -4.37 -20.64 -5.27
CA VAL A 139 -5.70 -20.76 -4.67
C VAL A 139 -5.52 -21.08 -3.18
N GLY A 140 -5.58 -20.05 -2.33
CA GLY A 140 -5.30 -20.14 -0.90
C GLY A 140 -4.52 -18.96 -0.32
N ASP A 141 -3.82 -18.19 -1.15
CA ASP A 141 -2.97 -17.04 -0.74
C ASP A 141 -3.62 -15.68 -1.01
N LEU A 142 -4.92 -15.67 -1.34
CA LEU A 142 -5.64 -14.42 -1.62
C LEU A 142 -5.76 -13.59 -0.33
N ILE A 143 -5.17 -12.40 -0.37
CA ILE A 143 -5.21 -11.43 0.72
C ILE A 143 -6.68 -11.09 1.01
N ALA A 144 -7.11 -11.26 2.26
CA ALA A 144 -8.47 -10.93 2.67
C ALA A 144 -8.62 -9.42 2.96
N ASP A 145 -9.82 -8.89 2.77
CA ASP A 145 -10.20 -7.54 3.21
C ASP A 145 -11.11 -7.66 4.44
N ASP A 146 -10.59 -7.22 5.59
CA ASP A 146 -11.28 -7.26 6.89
C ASP A 146 -12.58 -6.42 6.92
N ASN A 147 -12.76 -5.49 5.98
CA ASN A 147 -14.01 -4.74 5.87
C ASN A 147 -15.12 -5.54 5.16
N SER A 148 -14.78 -6.34 4.15
CA SER A 148 -15.76 -7.06 3.33
C SER A 148 -15.82 -8.56 3.60
N TYR A 149 -14.84 -9.09 4.33
CA TYR A 149 -14.60 -10.52 4.56
C TYR A 149 -14.47 -11.32 3.25
N LYS A 150 -13.99 -10.67 2.19
CA LYS A 150 -13.74 -11.25 0.85
C LYS A 150 -12.29 -11.01 0.46
N THR A 151 -11.88 -11.59 -0.67
CA THR A 151 -10.59 -11.26 -1.31
C THR A 151 -10.48 -9.77 -1.58
N ALA A 152 -9.34 -9.19 -1.19
CA ALA A 152 -9.02 -7.79 -1.40
C ALA A 152 -8.84 -7.49 -2.89
N GLY A 153 -9.48 -6.41 -3.34
CA GLY A 153 -9.28 -5.89 -4.70
C GLY A 153 -8.06 -4.99 -4.81
N ILE A 154 -7.68 -4.65 -6.04
CA ILE A 154 -6.55 -3.77 -6.36
C ILE A 154 -6.63 -2.39 -5.68
N TYR A 155 -7.84 -1.88 -5.41
CA TYR A 155 -8.04 -0.60 -4.73
C TYR A 155 -7.89 -0.69 -3.20
N ALA A 156 -7.70 -1.88 -2.64
CA ALA A 156 -7.40 -2.09 -1.24
C ALA A 156 -5.93 -2.46 -1.01
N MET A 157 -5.36 -3.31 -1.87
CA MET A 157 -4.00 -3.84 -1.70
C MET A 157 -2.94 -3.26 -2.65
N GLY A 158 -3.35 -2.52 -3.68
CA GLY A 158 -2.46 -2.10 -4.75
C GLY A 158 -1.92 -3.31 -5.52
N ALA A 159 -0.61 -3.33 -5.75
CA ALA A 159 0.05 -4.43 -6.42
C ALA A 159 0.10 -5.71 -5.57
N SER A 160 0.20 -5.60 -4.22
CA SER A 160 0.25 -6.65 -3.18
C SER A 160 1.29 -6.27 -2.10
N GLN A 161 1.66 -7.21 -1.22
CA GLN A 161 2.60 -7.03 -0.13
C GLN A 161 4.04 -6.79 -0.64
N VAL A 162 4.69 -5.76 -0.10
CA VAL A 162 6.10 -5.45 -0.40
C VAL A 162 7.02 -6.65 -0.14
N ASN A 163 7.97 -6.87 -1.05
CA ASN A 163 9.01 -7.89 -0.93
C ASN A 163 10.39 -7.23 -1.01
N PRO A 164 11.05 -6.99 0.14
CA PRO A 164 12.34 -6.31 0.17
C PRO A 164 13.42 -7.03 -0.63
N THR A 165 13.44 -8.36 -0.58
CA THR A 165 14.46 -9.19 -1.24
C THR A 165 14.39 -9.06 -2.75
N MET A 166 13.18 -9.13 -3.32
CA MET A 166 12.98 -8.99 -4.76
C MET A 166 13.20 -7.56 -5.25
N ALA A 167 12.87 -6.54 -4.44
CA ALA A 167 13.08 -5.14 -4.80
C ALA A 167 14.57 -4.75 -4.91
N MET A 168 15.47 -5.52 -4.31
CA MET A 168 16.91 -5.25 -4.32
C MET A 168 17.57 -5.58 -5.66
N ASP A 169 17.03 -6.51 -6.45
CA ASP A 169 17.62 -6.90 -7.74
C ASP A 169 16.55 -7.17 -8.81
N PRO A 170 15.87 -6.11 -9.28
CA PRO A 170 14.83 -6.23 -10.28
C PRO A 170 15.44 -6.30 -11.68
N GLY A 171 14.73 -6.91 -12.63
CA GLY A 171 15.17 -6.91 -14.03
C GLY A 171 14.88 -5.58 -14.76
N LEU A 172 13.68 -5.03 -14.54
CA LEU A 172 13.16 -3.88 -15.28
C LEU A 172 12.60 -2.82 -14.33
N VAL A 173 12.73 -1.55 -14.72
CA VAL A 173 12.13 -0.41 -14.00
C VAL A 173 11.38 0.51 -14.95
N PHE A 174 10.29 1.09 -14.47
CA PHE A 174 9.56 2.17 -15.10
C PHE A 174 10.13 3.51 -14.59
N GLY A 175 10.78 4.25 -15.48
CA GLY A 175 11.32 5.58 -15.16
C GLY A 175 10.32 6.69 -15.47
N LEU A 176 10.32 7.75 -14.67
CA LEU A 176 9.61 9.00 -14.93
C LEU A 176 10.56 10.18 -14.78
N THR A 177 10.41 11.15 -15.66
CA THR A 177 11.09 12.44 -15.60
C THR A 177 10.18 13.50 -15.00
N LEU A 178 10.76 14.65 -14.63
CA LEU A 178 9.99 15.81 -14.18
C LEU A 178 9.01 16.30 -15.27
N ASN A 179 9.42 16.24 -16.55
CA ASN A 179 8.57 16.65 -17.66
C ASN A 179 7.36 15.72 -17.84
N ASP A 180 7.50 14.43 -17.54
CA ASP A 180 6.36 13.50 -17.55
C ASP A 180 5.34 13.89 -16.48
N TYR A 181 5.79 14.25 -15.27
CA TYR A 181 4.90 14.75 -14.22
C TYR A 181 4.23 16.07 -14.59
N ILE A 182 4.97 17.00 -15.21
CA ILE A 182 4.38 18.27 -15.70
C ILE A 182 3.33 17.99 -16.76
N GLY A 183 3.64 17.18 -17.77
CA GLY A 183 2.70 16.81 -18.83
C GLY A 183 1.47 16.08 -18.30
N TYR A 184 1.64 15.28 -17.25
CA TYR A 184 0.54 14.64 -16.54
C TYR A 184 -0.35 15.63 -15.77
N LEU A 185 0.24 16.54 -14.98
CA LEU A 185 -0.52 17.55 -14.24
C LEU A 185 -1.27 18.48 -15.20
N CYS A 186 -0.61 18.99 -16.23
CA CYS A 186 -1.27 19.78 -17.28
C CYS A 186 -2.38 18.96 -17.98
N GLY A 187 -2.14 17.67 -18.25
CA GLY A 187 -3.12 16.75 -18.85
C GLY A 187 -4.33 16.43 -17.96
N LEU A 188 -4.21 16.59 -16.64
CA LEU A 188 -5.35 16.53 -15.70
C LEU A 188 -6.20 17.80 -15.71
N GLY A 189 -5.73 18.87 -16.35
CA GLY A 189 -6.42 20.16 -16.42
C GLY A 189 -6.00 21.18 -15.36
N TYR A 190 -4.90 20.93 -14.62
CA TYR A 190 -4.32 21.95 -13.75
C TYR A 190 -3.74 23.11 -14.57
N ASN A 191 -3.89 24.33 -14.06
CA ASN A 191 -3.37 25.53 -14.72
C ASN A 191 -1.89 25.81 -14.36
N ASP A 192 -1.25 26.71 -15.12
CA ASP A 192 0.16 27.08 -14.95
C ASP A 192 0.53 27.45 -13.51
N GLN A 193 -0.35 28.14 -12.78
CA GLN A 193 -0.11 28.54 -11.40
C GLN A 193 -0.14 27.33 -10.45
N GLU A 194 -1.12 26.44 -10.58
CA GLU A 194 -1.24 25.23 -9.77
C GLU A 194 -0.07 24.28 -9.98
N VAL A 195 0.33 24.08 -11.25
CA VAL A 195 1.50 23.26 -11.59
C VAL A 195 2.78 23.91 -11.05
N SER A 196 2.93 25.23 -11.22
CA SER A 196 4.10 25.95 -10.72
C SER A 196 4.25 25.86 -9.19
N LEU A 197 3.14 25.96 -8.46
CA LEU A 197 3.11 25.80 -7.00
C LEU A 197 3.49 24.37 -6.59
N THR A 198 3.00 23.36 -7.30
CA THR A 198 3.27 21.94 -7.01
C THR A 198 4.73 21.58 -7.28
N ILE A 199 5.29 22.06 -8.39
CA ILE A 199 6.68 21.77 -8.80
C ILE A 199 7.69 22.67 -8.06
N GLY A 200 7.26 23.83 -7.56
CA GLY A 200 8.12 24.82 -6.93
C GLY A 200 8.98 25.60 -7.95
N LYS A 201 8.58 25.63 -9.22
CA LYS A 201 9.25 26.36 -10.31
C LYS A 201 8.19 26.92 -11.26
N GLN A 202 8.51 28.02 -11.95
CA GLN A 202 7.63 28.56 -12.99
C GLN A 202 7.52 27.58 -14.16
N ILE A 203 6.31 27.12 -14.42
CA ILE A 203 5.96 26.17 -15.48
C ILE A 203 4.81 26.76 -16.30
N SER A 204 4.91 26.62 -17.63
CA SER A 204 3.75 26.82 -18.49
C SER A 204 3.33 25.50 -19.10
N CYS A 205 2.03 25.20 -19.06
CA CYS A 205 1.45 24.06 -19.74
C CYS A 205 1.43 24.26 -21.27
N ASN A 206 1.57 25.49 -21.75
CA ASN A 206 1.66 25.76 -23.18
C ASN A 206 2.96 25.17 -23.76
N GLY A 207 2.84 24.34 -24.80
CA GLY A 207 3.97 23.66 -25.44
C GLY A 207 4.47 22.41 -24.73
N VAL A 208 3.82 21.98 -23.63
CA VAL A 208 4.09 20.69 -22.99
C VAL A 208 3.24 19.59 -23.63
N GLN A 209 3.81 18.40 -23.81
CA GLN A 209 3.05 17.23 -24.21
C GLN A 209 2.17 16.74 -23.05
N TYR A 210 0.85 16.76 -23.24
CA TYR A 210 -0.08 16.29 -22.22
C TYR A 210 -0.08 14.77 -22.13
N LEU A 211 -0.09 14.26 -20.90
CA LEU A 211 -0.16 12.83 -20.60
C LEU A 211 -1.43 12.53 -19.80
N THR A 212 -2.18 11.53 -20.24
CA THR A 212 -3.26 10.98 -19.40
C THR A 212 -2.65 10.11 -18.30
N ALA A 213 -3.40 9.89 -17.21
CA ALA A 213 -3.03 8.95 -16.16
C ALA A 213 -2.67 7.55 -16.71
N SER A 214 -3.42 7.07 -17.71
CA SER A 214 -3.16 5.78 -18.34
C SER A 214 -1.87 5.76 -19.15
N GLN A 215 -1.42 6.89 -19.72
CA GLN A 215 -0.18 6.98 -20.51
C GLN A 215 1.06 7.39 -19.68
N LEU A 216 0.88 7.87 -18.45
CA LEU A 216 2.00 8.07 -17.55
C LEU A 216 2.76 6.75 -17.39
N ASN A 217 4.09 6.78 -17.46
CA ASN A 217 4.94 5.59 -17.35
C ASN A 217 5.02 5.03 -15.91
N TYR A 218 3.86 4.86 -15.28
CA TYR A 218 3.68 4.39 -13.91
C TYR A 218 3.58 2.85 -13.89
N PRO A 219 4.09 2.17 -12.84
CA PRO A 219 4.10 0.70 -12.71
C PRO A 219 2.72 0.05 -12.47
N SER A 220 1.64 0.73 -12.84
CA SER A 220 0.27 0.21 -12.77
C SER A 220 -0.52 0.71 -13.97
N ILE A 221 -1.49 -0.08 -14.41
CA ILE A 221 -2.37 0.28 -15.53
C ILE A 221 -3.82 0.18 -15.05
N ALA A 222 -4.56 1.26 -15.20
CA ALA A 222 -6.01 1.28 -15.11
C ALA A 222 -6.56 2.04 -16.31
N ILE A 223 -7.57 1.45 -16.93
CA ILE A 223 -8.31 2.01 -18.05
C ILE A 223 -9.80 1.91 -17.75
N ASN A 224 -10.58 2.80 -18.34
CA ASN A 224 -12.03 2.78 -18.20
C ASN A 224 -12.66 2.54 -19.58
N LEU A 225 -13.11 1.31 -19.81
CA LEU A 225 -13.82 0.94 -21.03
C LEU A 225 -15.32 1.19 -20.85
N THR A 226 -15.92 1.85 -21.83
CA THR A 226 -17.35 2.16 -21.85
C THR A 226 -17.99 1.55 -23.09
N ARG A 227 -19.32 1.64 -23.23
CA ARG A 227 -19.98 1.22 -24.48
C ARG A 227 -19.46 1.96 -25.71
N SER A 228 -18.95 3.19 -25.54
CA SER A 228 -18.42 4.02 -26.62
C SER A 228 -16.90 3.91 -26.78
N VAL A 229 -16.17 3.50 -25.74
CA VAL A 229 -14.72 3.28 -25.76
C VAL A 229 -14.47 1.83 -25.42
N THR A 230 -14.37 1.00 -26.45
CA THR A 230 -14.30 -0.46 -26.31
C THR A 230 -12.88 -1.01 -26.20
N SER A 231 -11.86 -0.21 -26.50
CA SER A 231 -10.45 -0.57 -26.35
C SER A 231 -9.60 0.67 -26.07
N GLN A 232 -8.44 0.46 -25.44
CA GLN A 232 -7.44 1.50 -25.22
C GLN A 232 -6.03 0.91 -25.31
N THR A 233 -5.17 1.56 -26.09
CA THR A 233 -3.75 1.20 -26.15
C THR A 233 -2.98 1.95 -25.09
N VAL A 234 -2.21 1.23 -24.27
CA VAL A 234 -1.36 1.81 -23.22
C VAL A 234 0.09 1.47 -23.54
N SER A 235 0.93 2.50 -23.65
CA SER A 235 2.37 2.33 -23.86
C SER A 235 3.16 2.60 -22.59
N ARG A 236 4.21 1.81 -22.38
CA ARG A 236 5.18 1.95 -21.29
C ARG A 236 6.59 1.81 -21.83
N THR A 237 7.51 2.52 -21.20
CA THR A 237 8.95 2.39 -21.46
C THR A 237 9.59 1.80 -20.21
N VAL A 238 10.38 0.75 -20.39
CA VAL A 238 11.13 0.10 -19.33
C VAL A 238 12.61 0.24 -19.57
N LYS A 239 13.34 0.43 -18.48
CA LYS A 239 14.80 0.41 -18.47
C LYS A 239 15.24 -0.92 -17.87
N ASN A 240 16.12 -1.63 -18.58
CA ASN A 240 16.81 -2.78 -18.02
C ASN A 240 17.85 -2.32 -16.99
N VAL A 241 17.73 -2.84 -15.77
CA VAL A 241 18.68 -2.60 -14.66
C VAL A 241 19.34 -3.89 -14.15
N GLY A 242 19.01 -5.04 -14.75
CA GLY A 242 19.66 -6.32 -14.53
C GLY A 242 20.88 -6.53 -15.44
N ASP A 243 21.37 -7.77 -15.49
CA ASP A 243 22.59 -8.10 -16.23
C ASP A 243 22.51 -7.76 -17.72
N ALA A 244 23.60 -7.17 -18.24
CA ALA A 244 23.71 -6.63 -19.60
C ALA A 244 23.46 -7.65 -20.74
N ARG A 245 23.41 -8.95 -20.44
CA ARG A 245 23.11 -10.02 -21.41
C ARG A 245 21.62 -10.16 -21.73
N ALA A 246 20.74 -9.54 -20.94
CA ALA A 246 19.29 -9.57 -21.16
C ALA A 246 18.80 -8.34 -21.96
N ARG A 247 19.40 -8.04 -23.13
CA ARG A 247 18.86 -6.99 -24.02
C ARG A 247 17.64 -7.51 -24.77
N ARG A 248 16.45 -7.41 -24.16
CA ARG A 248 15.16 -7.44 -24.87
C ARG A 248 14.48 -6.09 -24.75
N GLY A 249 13.69 -5.74 -25.77
CA GLY A 249 13.23 -4.39 -26.09
C GLY A 249 12.80 -3.52 -24.90
N ASN A 250 13.15 -2.23 -24.96
CA ASN A 250 12.92 -1.25 -23.90
C ASN A 250 11.47 -0.73 -23.84
N ASN A 251 10.59 -1.19 -24.73
CA ASN A 251 9.23 -0.69 -24.84
C ASN A 251 8.24 -1.84 -24.62
N LEU A 252 7.28 -1.62 -23.74
CA LEU A 252 6.13 -2.50 -23.50
C LEU A 252 4.89 -1.77 -23.99
N SER A 253 4.25 -2.29 -25.05
CA SER A 253 2.94 -1.81 -25.48
C SER A 253 1.90 -2.87 -25.15
N LEU A 254 0.84 -2.47 -24.45
CA LEU A 254 -0.28 -3.34 -24.12
C LEU A 254 -1.54 -2.78 -24.77
N HIS A 255 -2.16 -3.58 -25.63
CA HIS A 255 -3.48 -3.31 -26.18
C HIS A 255 -4.52 -4.02 -25.30
N LEU A 256 -5.40 -3.24 -24.67
CA LEU A 256 -6.46 -3.69 -23.78
C LEU A 256 -7.84 -3.39 -24.38
#